data_AF-A0A842W9Z8-F1
#
_entry.id   AF-A0A842W9Z8-F1
#
_cell.length_a   1.000
_cell.length_b   1.000
_cell.length_c   1.000
_cell.angle_alpha   90.00
_cell.angle_beta   90.00
_cell.angle_gamma   90.00
#
_symmetry.space_group_name_H-M   'P 1'
#
loop_
_entity.id
_entity.type
_entity.pdbx_description
1 polymer ?
#
loop_
_entity_poly.entity_id
_entity_poly.type
_entity_poly.pdbx_seq_one_letter_code
_entity_poly.pdbx_strand_id
1 'polypeptide(L)'
;MREMQPMDSLSLCNDCPFRGKKVPSKGDPTKCKYVLVGEAPGAHEIRKGEPFVGPTGQLLEGFLQEIGVDLRTDDFYLMNAISCRVRNKNKVPKAVRSCRPRVLAELEQVNDDAIIVLMGVNARESVFPGEPGGILSARGWREWNGHDMYVMAHPSYYLYNTYQAPMLLKDVQRFTRGRLPQIGPFEILELRPFYPAVIRDEDDDSYRAYVLDTYEKLEWFGDMLHKYALDIPFLAFDLETDQVDFQRDRILCMSISTSPGRAFIIPDSLLYDDGHEHVTTGWSKEMWRKFLHDDRYRTASYLKTDPYTK
;
A
#
# COMPACT_ATOMS: atom_id res chain seq x y z
N MET A 1 37.02 -4.39 17.09
CA MET A 1 35.57 -4.51 16.87
C MET A 1 35.06 -5.55 17.86
N ARG A 2 34.23 -5.18 18.84
CA ARG A 2 33.66 -6.16 19.77
C ARG A 2 32.52 -6.85 19.05
N GLU A 3 32.63 -8.17 18.86
CA GLU A 3 31.51 -9.01 18.46
C GLU A 3 30.40 -8.84 19.50
N MET A 4 29.28 -8.24 19.08
CA MET A 4 28.09 -8.10 19.89
C MET A 4 27.41 -9.47 19.88
N GLN A 5 27.45 -10.20 21.00
CA GLN A 5 26.71 -11.46 21.10
C GLN A 5 25.21 -11.19 20.94
N PRO A 6 24.46 -12.01 20.17
CA PRO A 6 23.03 -11.82 20.02
C PRO A 6 22.37 -11.91 21.40
N MET A 7 21.80 -10.80 21.86
CA MET A 7 21.02 -10.76 23.09
C MET A 7 19.83 -11.71 22.90
N ASP A 8 19.60 -12.64 23.83
CA ASP A 8 18.36 -13.42 23.84
C ASP A 8 17.21 -12.43 24.08
N SER A 9 16.56 -11.97 23.01
CA SER A 9 15.55 -10.91 23.06
C SER A 9 14.38 -11.28 24.00
N LEU A 10 14.16 -12.58 24.23
CA LEU A 10 13.15 -13.08 25.16
C LEU A 10 13.53 -12.88 26.64
N SER A 11 14.80 -12.64 26.96
CA SER A 11 15.28 -12.35 28.32
C SER A 11 14.69 -11.06 28.88
N LEU A 12 14.54 -10.03 28.04
CA LEU A 12 13.87 -8.77 28.38
C LEU A 12 12.37 -8.96 28.67
N CYS A 13 11.82 -10.11 28.27
CA CYS A 13 10.44 -10.50 28.57
C CYS A 13 10.34 -11.40 29.82
N ASN A 14 11.43 -11.81 30.47
CA ASN A 14 11.37 -12.64 31.69
C ASN A 14 10.90 -11.84 32.92
N ASP A 15 11.15 -10.52 32.94
CA ASP A 15 10.67 -9.60 33.98
C ASP A 15 9.28 -9.00 33.68
N CYS A 16 8.64 -9.48 32.61
CA CYS A 16 7.32 -9.04 32.19
C CYS A 16 6.23 -9.63 33.12
N PRO A 17 5.23 -8.85 33.58
CA PRO A 17 4.15 -9.36 34.43
C PRO A 17 3.23 -10.38 33.72
N PHE A 18 3.39 -10.56 32.40
CA PHE A 18 2.67 -11.53 31.59
C PHE A 18 3.50 -12.82 31.45
N ARG A 19 3.15 -13.86 32.23
CA ARG A 19 3.89 -15.14 32.33
C ARG A 19 3.36 -16.27 31.43
N GLY A 20 2.89 -15.95 30.23
CA GLY A 20 2.39 -16.95 29.28
C GLY A 20 3.51 -17.70 28.54
N LYS A 21 3.19 -18.86 27.93
CA LYS A 21 4.08 -19.49 26.93
C LYS A 21 4.39 -18.46 25.84
N LYS A 22 5.68 -18.25 25.58
CA LYS A 22 6.18 -17.29 24.59
C LYS A 22 6.29 -17.97 23.22
N VAL A 23 6.12 -17.18 22.17
CA VAL A 23 6.43 -17.54 20.78
C VAL A 23 7.58 -16.62 20.36
N PRO A 24 8.77 -17.17 20.03
CA PRO A 24 9.89 -16.38 19.55
C PRO A 24 9.57 -15.75 18.19
N SER A 25 10.29 -14.69 17.86
CA SER A 25 10.39 -14.20 16.49
C SER A 25 11.10 -15.23 15.61
N LYS A 26 10.85 -15.22 14.30
CA LYS A 26 11.36 -16.20 13.33
C LYS A 26 12.03 -15.50 12.16
N GLY A 27 13.21 -15.97 11.74
CA GLY A 27 14.02 -15.40 10.65
C GLY A 27 15.31 -14.76 11.17
N ASP A 28 16.11 -14.21 10.25
CA ASP A 28 17.37 -13.51 10.54
C ASP A 28 17.19 -11.99 10.28
N PRO A 29 17.13 -11.14 11.33
CA PRO A 29 16.89 -9.70 11.17
C PRO A 29 18.02 -8.99 10.41
N THR A 30 19.23 -9.58 10.38
CA THR A 30 20.39 -9.00 9.71
C THR A 30 20.41 -9.24 8.19
N LYS A 31 19.50 -10.09 7.68
CA LYS A 31 19.45 -10.50 6.26
C LYS A 31 18.06 -10.41 5.62
N CYS A 32 17.01 -10.19 6.42
CA CYS A 32 15.66 -10.10 5.90
C CYS A 32 15.46 -8.84 5.06
N LYS A 33 14.57 -8.90 4.08
CA LYS A 33 14.08 -7.72 3.33
C LYS A 33 12.88 -7.07 4.01
N TYR A 34 12.09 -7.86 4.72
CA TYR A 34 10.86 -7.42 5.35
C TYR A 34 10.80 -7.88 6.81
N VAL A 35 10.42 -6.96 7.69
CA VAL A 35 10.09 -7.28 9.09
C VAL A 35 8.59 -7.15 9.26
N LEU A 36 7.89 -8.22 9.64
CA LEU A 36 6.46 -8.16 9.90
C LEU A 36 6.17 -8.16 11.40
N VAL A 37 5.50 -7.12 11.89
CA VAL A 37 5.14 -6.96 13.29
C VAL A 37 3.64 -7.13 13.47
N GLY A 38 3.23 -8.28 14.03
CA GLY A 38 1.85 -8.57 14.41
C GLY A 38 1.50 -8.09 15.82
N GLU A 39 0.26 -8.34 16.30
CA GLU A 39 -0.15 -7.96 17.65
C GLU A 39 0.38 -8.93 18.72
N ALA A 40 -0.10 -10.17 18.71
CA ALA A 40 0.16 -11.18 19.71
C ALA A 40 -0.10 -12.59 19.15
N PRO A 41 0.60 -13.62 19.65
CA PRO A 41 0.33 -15.02 19.32
C PRO A 41 -1.11 -15.43 19.60
N GLY A 42 -1.74 -16.09 18.62
CA GLY A 42 -3.02 -16.76 18.77
C GLY A 42 -2.88 -18.19 19.32
N ALA A 43 -3.96 -18.96 19.23
CA ALA A 43 -3.96 -20.34 19.72
C ALA A 43 -3.05 -21.28 18.91
N HIS A 44 -2.96 -21.04 17.59
CA HIS A 44 -2.18 -21.88 16.67
C HIS A 44 -0.69 -21.65 16.89
N GLU A 45 -0.31 -20.38 17.02
CA GLU A 45 1.05 -19.92 17.27
C GLU A 45 1.57 -20.48 18.60
N ILE A 46 0.77 -20.44 19.67
CA ILE A 46 1.14 -21.01 20.98
C ILE A 46 1.34 -22.53 20.90
N ARG A 47 0.50 -23.24 20.13
CA ARG A 47 0.63 -24.70 19.97
C ARG A 47 1.88 -25.07 19.18
N LYS A 48 2.10 -24.42 18.03
CA LYS A 48 3.23 -24.71 17.14
C LYS A 48 4.55 -24.09 17.62
N GLY A 49 4.50 -23.05 18.43
CA GLY A 49 5.70 -22.30 18.83
C GLY A 49 6.23 -21.37 17.74
N GLU A 50 5.43 -21.06 16.72
CA GLU A 50 5.83 -20.25 15.56
C GLU A 50 4.85 -19.11 15.31
N PRO A 51 5.31 -17.93 14.89
CA PRO A 51 4.44 -16.80 14.57
C PRO A 51 3.79 -16.98 13.18
N PHE A 52 2.63 -16.35 12.96
CA PHE A 52 1.91 -16.33 11.66
C PHE A 52 1.56 -17.70 11.05
N VAL A 53 1.22 -18.67 11.89
CA VAL A 53 0.79 -20.02 11.47
C VAL A 53 -0.72 -20.26 11.63
N GLY A 54 -1.46 -19.30 12.18
CA GLY A 54 -2.92 -19.33 12.26
C GLY A 54 -3.61 -18.78 11.00
N PRO A 55 -4.95 -18.72 11.00
CA PRO A 55 -5.75 -18.30 9.83
C PRO A 55 -5.38 -16.92 9.28
N THR A 56 -5.03 -15.98 10.17
CA THR A 56 -4.59 -14.65 9.76
C THR A 56 -3.23 -14.66 9.06
N GLY A 57 -2.31 -15.51 9.50
CA GLY A 57 -1.02 -15.69 8.83
C GLY A 57 -1.17 -16.35 7.48
N GLN A 58 -2.06 -17.36 7.37
CA GLN A 58 -2.39 -18.00 6.09
C GLN A 58 -3.06 -17.04 5.10
N LEU A 59 -3.92 -16.15 5.59
CA LEU A 59 -4.50 -15.10 4.73
C LEU A 59 -3.42 -14.19 4.16
N LEU A 60 -2.52 -13.68 5.02
CA LEU A 60 -1.42 -12.82 4.59
C LEU A 60 -0.48 -13.54 3.61
N GLU A 61 -0.15 -14.79 3.90
CA GLU A 61 0.65 -15.65 3.02
C GLU A 61 0.00 -15.80 1.64
N GLY A 62 -1.32 -16.00 1.58
CA GLY A 62 -2.05 -16.04 0.31
C GLY A 62 -1.92 -14.73 -0.50
N PHE A 63 -2.10 -13.57 0.14
CA PHE A 63 -1.95 -12.28 -0.56
C PHE A 63 -0.52 -12.00 -1.03
N LEU A 64 0.48 -12.45 -0.28
CA LEU A 64 1.88 -12.35 -0.71
C LEU A 64 2.15 -13.28 -1.91
N GLN A 65 1.61 -14.50 -1.89
CA GLN A 65 1.77 -15.46 -2.98
C GLN A 65 1.14 -14.96 -4.29
N GLU A 66 0.00 -14.27 -4.23
CA GLU A 66 -0.64 -13.65 -5.41
C GLU A 66 0.28 -12.66 -6.15
N ILE A 67 1.24 -12.05 -5.45
CA ILE A 67 2.23 -11.14 -6.03
C ILE A 67 3.63 -11.76 -6.15
N GLY A 68 3.72 -13.09 -6.06
CA GLY A 68 4.96 -13.84 -6.22
C GLY A 68 5.92 -13.77 -5.03
N VAL A 69 5.44 -13.38 -3.84
CA VAL A 69 6.25 -13.28 -2.62
C VAL A 69 5.89 -14.43 -1.66
N ASP A 70 6.89 -15.14 -1.15
CA ASP A 70 6.68 -16.23 -0.20
C ASP A 70 7.11 -15.83 1.23
N LEU A 71 6.12 -15.82 2.14
CA LEU A 71 6.25 -15.49 3.57
C LEU A 71 7.18 -16.46 4.33
N ARG A 72 7.51 -17.62 3.75
CA ARG A 72 8.30 -18.68 4.39
C ARG A 72 9.78 -18.67 4.03
N THR A 73 10.21 -17.73 3.19
CA THR A 73 11.61 -17.55 2.81
C THR A 73 12.39 -16.79 3.88
N ASP A 74 13.72 -16.76 3.75
CA ASP A 74 14.61 -15.99 4.63
C ASP A 74 14.52 -14.46 4.39
N ASP A 75 13.73 -14.02 3.41
CA ASP A 75 13.45 -12.60 3.18
C ASP A 75 12.61 -11.97 4.31
N PHE A 76 12.00 -12.78 5.19
CA PHE A 76 11.11 -12.31 6.24
C PHE A 76 11.66 -12.53 7.65
N TYR A 77 11.62 -11.48 8.47
CA TYR A 77 11.69 -11.56 9.92
C TYR A 77 10.30 -11.36 10.51
N LEU A 78 9.78 -12.38 11.19
CA LEU A 78 8.41 -12.43 11.68
C LEU A 78 8.37 -12.27 13.19
N MET A 79 7.74 -11.21 13.68
CA MET A 79 7.62 -10.92 15.10
C MET A 79 6.22 -10.43 15.50
N ASN A 80 5.95 -10.37 16.79
CA ASN A 80 4.75 -9.76 17.35
C ASN A 80 5.14 -8.66 18.32
N ALA A 81 4.28 -7.66 18.52
CA ALA A 81 4.44 -6.65 19.56
C ALA A 81 4.43 -7.28 20.97
N ILE A 82 3.63 -8.33 21.16
CA ILE A 82 3.54 -9.11 22.39
C ILE A 82 4.02 -10.55 22.11
N SER A 83 4.95 -11.09 22.91
CA SER A 83 5.52 -12.42 22.69
C SER A 83 4.65 -13.58 23.20
N CYS A 84 3.59 -13.31 23.95
CA CYS A 84 2.70 -14.33 24.54
C CYS A 84 1.23 -14.05 24.21
N ARG A 85 0.39 -15.09 24.29
CA ARG A 85 -1.05 -14.94 24.01
C ARG A 85 -1.78 -14.17 25.11
N VAL A 86 -2.48 -13.11 24.74
CA VAL A 86 -3.32 -12.31 25.65
C VAL A 86 -4.79 -12.62 25.41
N ARG A 87 -5.45 -13.28 26.38
CA ARG A 87 -6.89 -13.62 26.27
C ARG A 87 -7.80 -12.43 26.60
N ASN A 88 -7.40 -11.59 27.54
CA ASN A 88 -8.17 -10.43 27.97
C ASN A 88 -7.72 -9.20 27.19
N LYS A 89 -8.54 -8.73 26.23
CA LYS A 89 -8.25 -7.57 25.38
C LYS A 89 -7.92 -6.30 26.19
N ASN A 90 -8.52 -6.11 27.37
CA ASN A 90 -8.24 -4.95 28.23
C ASN A 90 -6.80 -4.92 28.76
N LYS A 91 -6.10 -6.07 28.73
CA LYS A 91 -4.68 -6.16 29.13
C LYS A 91 -3.71 -5.93 27.97
N VAL A 92 -4.18 -5.89 26.72
CA VAL A 92 -3.33 -5.73 25.52
C VAL A 92 -2.49 -4.45 25.59
N PRO A 93 -3.03 -3.25 25.91
CA PRO A 93 -2.20 -2.04 25.98
C PRO A 93 -1.07 -2.14 27.00
N LYS A 94 -1.32 -2.77 28.16
CA LYS A 94 -0.28 -3.01 29.17
C LYS A 94 0.75 -4.03 28.67
N ALA A 95 0.31 -5.07 27.96
CA ALA A 95 1.21 -6.07 27.40
C ALA A 95 2.11 -5.51 26.30
N VAL A 96 1.60 -4.67 25.41
CA VAL A 96 2.38 -3.94 24.40
C VAL A 96 3.47 -3.12 25.09
N ARG A 97 3.09 -2.29 26.08
CA ARG A 97 4.07 -1.49 26.84
C ARG A 97 5.14 -2.33 27.53
N SER A 98 4.74 -3.45 28.15
CA SER A 98 5.69 -4.34 28.81
C SER A 98 6.64 -5.07 27.84
N CYS A 99 6.19 -5.38 26.62
CA CYS A 99 7.01 -6.05 25.62
C CYS A 99 7.79 -5.09 24.72
N ARG A 100 7.51 -3.79 24.77
CA ARG A 100 8.14 -2.76 23.94
C ARG A 100 9.68 -2.77 23.98
N PRO A 101 10.36 -2.90 25.15
CA PRO A 101 11.82 -2.93 25.18
C PRO A 101 12.43 -4.05 24.32
N ARG A 102 11.80 -5.24 24.32
CA ARG A 102 12.19 -6.34 23.42
C ARG A 102 11.96 -5.97 21.96
N VAL A 103 10.79 -5.40 21.64
CA VAL A 103 10.48 -5.02 20.25
C VAL A 103 11.54 -4.09 19.70
N LEU A 104 11.90 -3.03 20.45
CA LEU A 104 12.93 -2.10 20.03
C LEU A 104 14.30 -2.78 19.88
N ALA A 105 14.70 -3.61 20.84
CA ALA A 105 15.97 -4.34 20.77
C ALA A 105 16.05 -5.32 19.59
N GLU A 106 14.93 -5.90 19.17
CA GLU A 106 14.88 -6.72 17.94
C GLU A 106 14.95 -5.85 16.69
N LEU A 107 14.22 -4.73 16.65
CA LEU A 107 14.25 -3.79 15.52
C LEU A 107 15.61 -3.11 15.35
N GLU A 108 16.36 -2.86 16.43
CA GLU A 108 17.73 -2.33 16.37
C GLU A 108 18.75 -3.30 15.73
N GLN A 109 18.41 -4.58 15.58
CA GLN A 109 19.24 -5.58 14.90
C GLN A 109 18.87 -5.73 13.42
N VAL A 110 17.79 -5.08 12.99
CA VAL A 110 17.32 -5.14 11.61
C VAL A 110 18.30 -4.40 10.73
N ASN A 111 18.62 -4.96 9.57
CA ASN A 111 19.49 -4.31 8.60
C ASN A 111 18.81 -3.05 8.01
N ASP A 112 19.62 -2.06 7.65
CA ASP A 112 19.14 -0.71 7.27
C ASP A 112 18.18 -0.72 6.06
N ASP A 113 18.36 -1.65 5.12
CA ASP A 113 17.57 -1.75 3.88
C ASP A 113 16.21 -2.45 4.06
N ALA A 114 15.96 -3.07 5.22
CA ALA A 114 14.73 -3.81 5.44
C ALA A 114 13.53 -2.90 5.71
N ILE A 115 12.40 -3.24 5.11
CA ILE A 115 11.13 -2.53 5.31
C ILE A 115 10.40 -3.15 6.50
N ILE A 116 10.03 -2.32 7.48
CA ILE A 116 9.32 -2.79 8.69
C ILE A 116 7.82 -2.53 8.55
N VAL A 117 7.02 -3.59 8.54
CA VAL A 117 5.57 -3.54 8.37
C VAL A 117 4.86 -3.71 9.71
N LEU A 118 4.18 -2.66 10.17
CA LEU A 118 3.41 -2.64 11.41
C LEU A 118 1.95 -2.97 11.14
N MET A 119 1.52 -4.17 11.54
CA MET A 119 0.16 -4.66 11.28
C MET A 119 -0.75 -4.43 12.48
N GLY A 120 -1.64 -3.44 12.38
CA GLY A 120 -2.61 -3.14 13.42
C GLY A 120 -2.16 -2.05 14.39
N VAL A 121 -3.13 -1.56 15.18
CA VAL A 121 -2.89 -0.48 16.15
C VAL A 121 -1.87 -0.86 17.20
N ASN A 122 -1.84 -2.11 17.63
CA ASN A 122 -0.95 -2.59 18.70
C ASN A 122 0.50 -2.76 18.22
N ALA A 123 0.71 -3.15 16.96
CA ALA A 123 2.04 -3.17 16.35
C ALA A 123 2.57 -1.74 16.21
N ARG A 124 1.75 -0.82 15.70
CA ARG A 124 2.09 0.61 15.62
C ARG A 124 2.43 1.20 16.98
N GLU A 125 1.59 0.98 17.99
CA GLU A 125 1.78 1.47 19.37
C GLU A 125 3.07 0.93 20.01
N SER A 126 3.55 -0.24 19.59
CA SER A 126 4.82 -0.80 20.08
C SER A 126 6.04 0.03 19.64
N VAL A 127 5.94 0.73 18.50
CA VAL A 127 7.02 1.58 17.97
C VAL A 127 6.74 3.06 18.28
N PHE A 128 5.54 3.53 17.94
CA PHE A 128 5.05 4.91 18.04
C PHE A 128 4.00 5.05 19.16
N PRO A 129 4.39 5.02 20.45
CA PRO A 129 3.44 5.05 21.55
C PRO A 129 2.69 6.39 21.62
N GLY A 130 1.36 6.33 21.78
CA GLY A 130 0.52 7.50 21.99
C GLY A 130 0.16 8.29 20.73
N GLU A 131 0.55 7.82 19.54
CA GLU A 131 0.15 8.47 18.28
C GLU A 131 -1.38 8.38 18.09
N PRO A 132 -2.08 9.51 17.82
CA PRO A 132 -3.54 9.52 17.69
C PRO A 132 -4.02 8.77 16.43
N GLY A 133 -5.33 8.56 16.34
CA GLY A 133 -6.00 8.00 15.15
C GLY A 133 -6.23 6.49 15.17
N GLY A 134 -7.24 6.05 14.41
CA GLY A 134 -7.53 4.63 14.20
C GLY A 134 -6.56 4.00 13.21
N ILE A 135 -6.51 2.66 13.17
CA ILE A 135 -5.56 1.97 12.27
C ILE A 135 -5.82 2.24 10.79
N LEU A 136 -7.10 2.39 10.38
CA LEU A 136 -7.45 2.64 8.98
C LEU A 136 -6.94 4.00 8.48
N SER A 137 -7.04 5.04 9.32
CA SER A 137 -6.51 6.38 9.00
C SER A 137 -4.99 6.45 9.14
N ALA A 138 -4.38 5.56 9.93
CA ALA A 138 -2.94 5.57 10.18
C ALA A 138 -2.12 4.77 9.16
N ARG A 139 -2.75 4.09 8.18
CA ARG A 139 -2.04 3.28 7.18
C ARG A 139 -1.12 4.13 6.30
N GLY A 140 -0.07 3.51 5.77
CA GLY A 140 0.88 4.13 4.85
C GLY A 140 2.30 4.21 5.40
N TRP A 141 3.16 4.91 4.66
CA TRP A 141 4.59 5.04 4.96
C TRP A 141 4.86 5.90 6.19
N ARG A 142 5.89 5.51 6.94
CA ARG A 142 6.47 6.16 8.12
C ARG A 142 7.97 5.93 8.09
N GLU A 143 8.68 6.63 8.96
CA GLU A 143 10.10 6.44 9.17
C GLU A 143 10.36 6.23 10.66
N TRP A 144 11.30 5.35 10.99
CA TRP A 144 11.75 5.16 12.37
C TRP A 144 13.23 4.76 12.37
N ASN A 145 14.07 5.57 13.03
CA ASN A 145 15.51 5.33 13.14
C ASN A 145 16.21 5.06 11.78
N GLY A 146 15.79 5.75 10.71
CA GLY A 146 16.34 5.55 9.37
C GLY A 146 15.74 4.37 8.59
N HIS A 147 14.90 3.53 9.21
CA HIS A 147 14.17 2.49 8.51
C HIS A 147 12.86 3.02 7.93
N ASP A 148 12.57 2.61 6.69
CA ASP A 148 11.25 2.75 6.12
C ASP A 148 10.26 1.78 6.81
N MET A 149 9.16 2.35 7.30
CA MET A 149 8.10 1.60 7.94
C MET A 149 6.79 1.73 7.17
N TYR A 150 6.04 0.63 7.03
CA TYR A 150 4.70 0.66 6.45
C TYR A 150 3.65 0.23 7.48
N VAL A 151 2.71 1.11 7.79
CA VAL A 151 1.60 0.81 8.70
C VAL A 151 0.42 0.28 7.89
N MET A 152 -0.17 -0.84 8.32
CA MET A 152 -1.35 -1.42 7.69
C MET A 152 -2.36 -1.95 8.71
N ALA A 153 -3.59 -2.19 8.25
CA ALA A 153 -4.58 -2.88 9.07
C ALA A 153 -4.14 -4.33 9.34
N HIS A 154 -4.38 -4.83 10.54
CA HIS A 154 -4.05 -6.21 10.88
C HIS A 154 -4.84 -7.19 9.99
N PRO A 155 -4.24 -8.25 9.43
CA PRO A 155 -4.94 -9.08 8.45
C PRO A 155 -6.21 -9.76 9.00
N SER A 156 -6.33 -9.91 10.33
CA SER A 156 -7.53 -10.45 10.97
C SER A 156 -8.76 -9.58 10.75
N TYR A 157 -8.60 -8.29 10.45
CA TYR A 157 -9.70 -7.39 10.08
C TYR A 157 -10.44 -7.91 8.85
N TYR A 158 -9.71 -8.43 7.85
CA TYR A 158 -10.27 -8.87 6.58
C TYR A 158 -10.88 -10.27 6.63
N LEU A 159 -10.53 -11.10 7.63
CA LEU A 159 -11.22 -12.38 7.86
C LEU A 159 -12.72 -12.21 8.12
N TYR A 160 -13.11 -11.08 8.72
CA TYR A 160 -14.50 -10.76 9.02
C TYR A 160 -15.08 -9.66 8.11
N ASN A 161 -14.24 -9.00 7.31
CA ASN A 161 -14.59 -7.91 6.38
C ASN A 161 -14.01 -8.22 5.00
N THR A 162 -14.38 -9.36 4.43
CA THR A 162 -13.78 -9.88 3.18
C THR A 162 -13.99 -8.96 1.98
N TYR A 163 -15.05 -8.15 1.96
CA TYR A 163 -15.27 -7.12 0.94
C TYR A 163 -14.18 -6.04 0.92
N GLN A 164 -13.39 -5.90 1.99
CA GLN A 164 -12.23 -5.00 2.05
C GLN A 164 -10.90 -5.68 1.75
N ALA A 165 -10.91 -6.97 1.37
CA ALA A 165 -9.71 -7.70 0.95
C ALA A 165 -8.86 -6.99 -0.12
N PRO A 166 -9.42 -6.26 -1.11
CA PRO A 166 -8.60 -5.48 -2.04
C PRO A 166 -7.70 -4.44 -1.35
N MET A 167 -8.10 -3.95 -0.17
CA MET A 167 -7.31 -3.01 0.62
C MET A 167 -6.07 -3.66 1.25
N LEU A 168 -6.16 -4.96 1.59
CA LEU A 168 -5.04 -5.77 2.06
C LEU A 168 -4.07 -6.05 0.91
N LEU A 169 -4.59 -6.42 -0.27
CA LEU A 169 -3.77 -6.60 -1.45
C LEU A 169 -2.99 -5.32 -1.76
N LYS A 170 -3.65 -4.14 -1.77
CA LYS A 170 -3.00 -2.84 -1.98
C LYS A 170 -1.89 -2.55 -0.96
N ASP A 171 -2.04 -2.94 0.30
CA ASP A 171 -0.98 -2.76 1.32
C ASP A 171 0.19 -3.72 1.09
N VAL A 172 -0.11 -5.00 0.84
CA VAL A 172 0.89 -6.06 0.56
C VAL A 172 1.70 -5.73 -0.67
N GLN A 173 1.00 -5.24 -1.68
CA GLN A 173 1.56 -4.49 -2.77
C GLN A 173 2.42 -3.36 -2.18
N ARG A 174 1.88 -2.25 -1.70
CA ARG A 174 2.64 -1.05 -1.28
C ARG A 174 3.96 -1.27 -0.52
N PHE A 175 4.06 -2.22 0.42
CA PHE A 175 5.35 -2.42 1.09
C PHE A 175 6.34 -3.29 0.29
N THR A 176 5.90 -4.13 -0.65
CA THR A 176 6.80 -5.04 -1.40
C THR A 176 7.56 -4.37 -2.53
N ARG A 177 7.04 -3.35 -3.23
CA ARG A 177 7.87 -2.53 -4.16
C ARG A 177 8.64 -1.41 -3.47
N GLY A 178 8.52 -1.29 -2.15
CA GLY A 178 9.21 -0.25 -1.39
C GLY A 178 8.58 1.14 -1.53
N ARG A 179 9.18 2.08 -0.81
CA ARG A 179 8.74 3.47 -0.79
C ARG A 179 9.17 4.11 -2.11
N LEU A 180 8.21 4.42 -2.96
CA LEU A 180 8.48 5.20 -4.16
C LEU A 180 9.07 6.56 -3.73
N PRO A 181 10.09 7.07 -4.44
CA PRO A 181 10.63 8.39 -4.15
C PRO A 181 9.48 9.41 -4.19
N GLN A 182 9.46 10.32 -3.22
CA GLN A 182 8.54 11.45 -3.30
C GLN A 182 8.93 12.26 -4.54
N ILE A 183 8.04 12.30 -5.53
CA ILE A 183 8.23 13.12 -6.71
C ILE A 183 8.20 14.59 -6.25
N GLY A 184 9.28 15.32 -6.54
CA GLY A 184 9.42 16.73 -6.17
C GLY A 184 8.41 17.64 -6.90
N PRO A 185 8.38 18.94 -6.57
CA PRO A 185 7.54 19.90 -7.29
C PRO A 185 7.97 19.98 -8.76
N PHE A 186 7.06 19.64 -9.69
CA PHE A 186 7.31 19.70 -11.14
C PHE A 186 7.51 21.14 -11.64
N GLU A 187 8.44 21.32 -12.58
CA GLU A 187 8.60 22.56 -13.35
C GLU A 187 7.77 22.48 -14.66
N ILE A 188 6.85 23.42 -14.86
CA ILE A 188 6.01 23.49 -16.08
C ILE A 188 6.83 24.12 -17.20
N LEU A 189 7.29 23.31 -18.16
CA LEU A 189 8.32 23.78 -19.10
C LEU A 189 7.84 24.47 -20.39
N GLU A 190 6.58 24.37 -20.85
CA GLU A 190 6.13 25.16 -22.01
C GLU A 190 4.60 25.11 -22.22
N LEU A 191 3.92 26.25 -22.08
CA LEU A 191 2.53 26.43 -22.54
C LEU A 191 2.54 26.90 -23.99
N ARG A 192 2.26 26.02 -24.95
CA ARG A 192 1.89 26.43 -26.31
C ARG A 192 0.37 26.46 -26.41
N PRO A 193 -0.25 27.54 -26.89
CA PRO A 193 -1.69 27.81 -26.70
C PRO A 193 -2.66 26.79 -27.34
N PHE A 194 -2.16 25.86 -28.15
CA PHE A 194 -2.97 24.83 -28.81
C PHE A 194 -2.48 23.39 -28.56
N TYR A 195 -1.44 23.20 -27.75
CA TYR A 195 -0.92 21.87 -27.42
C TYR A 195 -1.02 21.61 -25.91
N PRO A 196 -1.30 20.37 -25.48
CA PRO A 196 -1.31 20.04 -24.06
C PRO A 196 0.06 20.34 -23.44
N ALA A 197 0.08 20.77 -22.18
CA ALA A 197 1.34 20.91 -21.46
C ALA A 197 2.01 19.53 -21.39
N VAL A 198 3.27 19.44 -21.79
CA VAL A 198 4.01 18.17 -21.77
C VAL A 198 4.81 18.10 -20.48
N ILE A 199 4.44 17.12 -19.65
CA ILE A 199 5.25 16.72 -18.50
C ILE A 199 6.16 15.60 -18.98
N ARG A 200 7.47 15.77 -18.79
CA ARG A 200 8.46 14.71 -18.98
C ARG A 200 8.85 14.19 -17.62
N ASP A 201 9.15 12.90 -17.57
CA ASP A 201 9.87 12.34 -16.44
C ASP A 201 11.34 12.78 -16.56
N GLU A 202 11.93 13.34 -15.50
CA GLU A 202 13.33 13.77 -15.50
C GLU A 202 14.29 12.56 -15.60
N ASP A 203 13.84 11.38 -15.18
CA ASP A 203 14.59 10.13 -15.20
C ASP A 203 14.23 9.24 -16.42
N ASP A 204 13.16 9.57 -17.17
CA ASP A 204 12.70 8.83 -18.35
C ASP A 204 12.20 9.75 -19.49
N ASP A 205 13.12 10.10 -20.39
CA ASP A 205 12.84 10.87 -21.61
C ASP A 205 11.82 10.22 -22.57
N SER A 206 11.52 8.92 -22.39
CA SER A 206 10.59 8.18 -23.23
C SER A 206 9.12 8.37 -22.81
N TYR A 207 8.87 8.82 -21.58
CA TYR A 207 7.53 9.07 -21.06
C TYR A 207 7.10 10.53 -21.24
N ARG A 208 5.87 10.73 -21.72
CA ARG A 208 5.27 12.05 -21.94
C ARG A 208 3.83 12.07 -21.47
N ALA A 209 3.54 12.90 -20.47
CA ALA A 209 2.16 13.19 -20.08
C ALA A 209 1.69 14.53 -20.67
N TYR A 210 0.44 14.58 -21.09
CA TYR A 210 -0.18 15.69 -21.81
C TYR A 210 -1.36 16.20 -20.99
N VAL A 211 -1.27 17.38 -20.38
CA VAL A 211 -2.36 17.92 -19.55
C VAL A 211 -3.41 18.60 -20.41
N LEU A 212 -4.63 18.06 -20.34
CA LEU A 212 -5.86 18.56 -20.96
C LEU A 212 -6.61 19.41 -19.93
N ASP A 213 -6.13 20.62 -19.68
CA ASP A 213 -6.64 21.56 -18.66
C ASP A 213 -7.70 22.55 -19.17
N THR A 214 -8.08 22.46 -20.45
CA THR A 214 -9.20 23.20 -21.03
C THR A 214 -10.15 22.29 -21.81
N TYR A 215 -11.41 22.72 -21.97
CA TYR A 215 -12.41 21.98 -22.73
C TYR A 215 -12.01 21.78 -24.20
N GLU A 216 -11.38 22.78 -24.82
CA GLU A 216 -10.92 22.70 -26.22
C GLU A 216 -9.84 21.61 -26.40
N LYS A 217 -8.94 21.45 -25.42
CA LYS A 217 -7.94 20.38 -25.43
C LYS A 217 -8.59 19.00 -25.25
N LEU A 218 -9.64 18.92 -24.44
CA LEU A 218 -10.40 17.70 -24.23
C LEU A 218 -11.20 17.30 -25.48
N GLU A 219 -11.84 18.26 -26.16
CA GLU A 219 -12.53 18.05 -27.44
C GLU A 219 -11.55 17.56 -28.52
N TRP A 220 -10.40 18.23 -28.66
CA TRP A 220 -9.34 17.78 -29.57
C TRP A 220 -8.90 16.34 -29.31
N PHE A 221 -8.75 15.96 -28.04
CA PHE A 221 -8.42 14.60 -27.66
C PHE A 221 -9.53 13.62 -28.03
N GLY A 222 -10.79 13.99 -27.81
CA GLY A 222 -11.96 13.21 -28.23
C GLY A 222 -12.03 12.99 -29.75
N ASP A 223 -11.74 14.01 -30.55
CA ASP A 223 -11.67 13.93 -32.00
C ASP A 223 -10.51 13.05 -32.47
N MET A 224 -9.36 13.15 -31.80
CA MET A 224 -8.19 12.29 -32.04
C MET A 224 -8.55 10.82 -31.78
N LEU A 225 -9.19 10.53 -30.65
CA LEU A 225 -9.66 9.17 -30.33
C LEU A 225 -10.63 8.66 -31.39
N HIS A 226 -11.64 9.44 -31.78
CA HIS A 226 -12.60 9.02 -32.82
C HIS A 226 -11.94 8.74 -34.15
N LYS A 227 -10.99 9.59 -34.56
CA LYS A 227 -10.30 9.47 -35.85
C LYS A 227 -9.41 8.23 -35.92
N TYR A 228 -8.79 7.84 -34.80
CA TYR A 228 -7.81 6.74 -34.74
C TYR A 228 -8.31 5.53 -33.94
N ALA A 229 -9.59 5.47 -33.55
CA ALA A 229 -10.14 4.47 -32.64
C ALA A 229 -9.86 3.02 -33.06
N LEU A 230 -9.87 2.74 -34.37
CA LEU A 230 -9.62 1.41 -34.92
C LEU A 230 -8.13 1.01 -34.89
N ASP A 231 -7.23 1.99 -34.77
CA ASP A 231 -5.78 1.80 -34.75
C ASP A 231 -5.18 1.88 -33.34
N ILE A 232 -6.00 2.12 -32.31
CA ILE A 232 -5.55 2.15 -30.92
C ILE A 232 -5.42 0.70 -30.42
N PRO A 233 -4.20 0.21 -30.16
CA PRO A 233 -3.97 -1.20 -29.81
C PRO A 233 -4.48 -1.53 -28.39
N PHE A 234 -4.53 -0.53 -27.52
CA PHE A 234 -5.11 -0.62 -26.18
C PHE A 234 -5.50 0.77 -25.69
N LEU A 235 -6.52 0.82 -24.84
CA LEU A 235 -6.90 2.00 -24.09
C LEU A 235 -6.71 1.70 -22.60
N ALA A 236 -5.89 2.49 -21.95
CA ALA A 236 -5.58 2.44 -20.53
C ALA A 236 -6.10 3.70 -19.86
N PHE A 237 -6.60 3.59 -18.63
CA PHE A 237 -7.02 4.73 -17.85
C PHE A 237 -6.66 4.55 -16.37
N ASP A 238 -6.29 5.65 -15.74
CA ASP A 238 -5.99 5.72 -14.32
C ASP A 238 -6.79 6.85 -13.66
N LEU A 239 -7.14 6.68 -12.39
CA LEU A 239 -7.92 7.65 -11.63
C LEU A 239 -7.24 7.95 -10.32
N GLU A 240 -6.95 9.22 -10.08
CA GLU A 240 -6.52 9.71 -8.78
C GLU A 240 -7.72 10.25 -8.02
N THR A 241 -7.81 9.89 -6.74
CA THR A 241 -8.92 10.29 -5.87
C THR A 241 -8.38 10.97 -4.62
N ASP A 242 -9.18 11.85 -4.02
CA ASP A 242 -8.81 12.51 -2.76
C ASP A 242 -8.71 11.52 -1.57
N GLN A 243 -9.31 10.34 -1.72
CA GLN A 243 -9.27 9.23 -0.78
C GLN A 243 -9.03 7.89 -1.52
N VAL A 244 -9.67 6.77 -1.11
CA VAL A 244 -9.27 5.40 -1.52
C VAL A 244 -10.33 4.67 -2.36
N ASP A 245 -11.58 5.11 -2.28
CA ASP A 245 -12.75 4.54 -2.95
C ASP A 245 -13.25 5.47 -4.07
N PHE A 246 -12.77 5.24 -5.29
CA PHE A 246 -13.18 5.99 -6.49
C PHE A 246 -14.69 6.00 -6.77
N GLN A 247 -15.47 5.11 -6.17
CA GLN A 247 -16.92 5.11 -6.35
C GLN A 247 -17.61 6.21 -5.54
N ARG A 248 -16.99 6.64 -4.44
CA ARG A 248 -17.56 7.59 -3.47
C ARG A 248 -16.76 8.88 -3.37
N ASP A 249 -15.46 8.77 -3.59
CA ASP A 249 -14.49 9.83 -3.34
C ASP A 249 -14.34 10.72 -4.57
N ARG A 250 -13.85 11.95 -4.36
CA ARG A 250 -13.71 12.95 -5.43
C ARG A 250 -12.53 12.55 -6.31
N ILE A 251 -12.74 12.52 -7.62
CA ILE A 251 -11.67 12.27 -8.58
C ILE A 251 -10.88 13.58 -8.72
N LEU A 252 -9.58 13.53 -8.44
CA LEU A 252 -8.67 14.67 -8.56
C LEU A 252 -8.12 14.82 -9.96
N CYS A 253 -7.89 13.71 -10.66
CA CYS A 253 -7.59 13.71 -12.08
C CYS A 253 -7.83 12.32 -12.67
N MET A 254 -7.96 12.28 -13.99
CA MET A 254 -8.04 11.06 -14.78
C MET A 254 -6.93 11.07 -15.81
N SER A 255 -6.17 9.99 -15.91
CA SER A 255 -5.20 9.81 -16.99
C SER A 255 -5.70 8.79 -18.01
N ILE A 256 -5.41 9.01 -19.29
CA ILE A 256 -5.75 8.10 -20.38
C ILE A 256 -4.48 7.86 -21.21
N SER A 257 -4.15 6.60 -21.48
CA SER A 257 -3.05 6.22 -22.35
C SER A 257 -3.55 5.38 -23.52
N THR A 258 -3.09 5.73 -24.72
CA THR A 258 -3.41 5.05 -25.99
C THR A 258 -2.19 4.41 -26.64
N SER A 259 -1.01 4.61 -26.04
CA SER A 259 0.27 4.09 -26.52
C SER A 259 1.30 4.09 -25.38
N PRO A 260 2.28 3.17 -25.39
CA PRO A 260 3.33 3.14 -24.35
C PRO A 260 4.11 4.46 -24.32
N GLY A 261 4.49 4.91 -23.12
CA GLY A 261 5.25 6.15 -22.95
C GLY A 261 4.41 7.43 -23.14
N ARG A 262 3.08 7.34 -23.26
CA ARG A 262 2.22 8.51 -23.43
C ARG A 262 0.98 8.45 -22.54
N ALA A 263 0.69 9.52 -21.82
CA ALA A 263 -0.57 9.69 -21.07
C ALA A 263 -1.20 11.07 -21.32
N PHE A 264 -2.52 11.16 -21.23
CA PHE A 264 -3.29 12.39 -21.32
C PHE A 264 -4.02 12.59 -19.98
N ILE A 265 -3.76 13.68 -19.29
CA ILE A 265 -4.25 13.93 -17.93
C ILE A 265 -5.38 14.96 -18.01
N ILE A 266 -6.52 14.63 -17.43
CA ILE A 266 -7.70 15.48 -17.32
C ILE A 266 -7.87 15.82 -15.83
N PRO A 267 -7.63 17.08 -15.43
CA PRO A 267 -7.74 17.51 -14.04
C PRO A 267 -9.20 17.62 -13.59
N ASP A 268 -9.43 17.59 -12.28
CA ASP A 268 -10.77 17.73 -11.68
C ASP A 268 -11.51 19.00 -12.12
N SER A 269 -10.80 20.09 -12.43
CA SER A 269 -11.38 21.33 -12.93
C SER A 269 -12.19 21.18 -14.23
N LEU A 270 -11.99 20.09 -14.99
CA LEU A 270 -12.82 19.73 -16.15
C LEU A 270 -13.74 18.53 -15.89
N LEU A 271 -13.59 17.85 -14.75
CA LEU A 271 -14.45 16.72 -14.38
C LEU A 271 -15.71 17.19 -13.63
N TYR A 272 -15.70 18.41 -13.09
CA TYR A 272 -16.76 18.97 -12.26
C TYR A 272 -17.09 20.42 -12.68
N ASP A 273 -18.37 20.78 -12.64
CA ASP A 273 -18.89 22.14 -12.83
C ASP A 273 -19.82 22.49 -11.66
N ASP A 274 -19.58 23.60 -10.97
CA ASP A 274 -20.30 24.01 -9.75
C ASP A 274 -20.48 22.91 -8.68
N GLY A 275 -19.47 22.03 -8.53
CA GLY A 275 -19.50 20.92 -7.57
C GLY A 275 -20.36 19.71 -8.01
N HIS A 276 -20.92 19.76 -9.21
CA HIS A 276 -21.60 18.65 -9.86
C HIS A 276 -20.68 18.00 -10.91
N GLU A 277 -20.73 16.67 -11.02
CA GLU A 277 -19.95 15.95 -12.03
C GLU A 277 -20.36 16.38 -13.44
N HIS A 278 -19.39 16.89 -14.20
CA HIS A 278 -19.58 17.49 -15.51
C HIS A 278 -18.74 16.82 -16.61
N VAL A 279 -18.34 15.54 -16.51
CA VAL A 279 -17.70 14.90 -17.69
C VAL A 279 -18.71 14.76 -18.82
N THR A 280 -18.77 15.81 -19.65
CA THR A 280 -19.59 16.07 -20.82
C THR A 280 -18.74 15.86 -22.07
N THR A 281 -18.27 14.64 -22.26
CA THR A 281 -18.13 14.05 -23.60
C THR A 281 -19.13 12.91 -23.82
N GLY A 282 -20.17 12.88 -22.99
CA GLY A 282 -21.33 11.99 -23.13
C GLY A 282 -21.33 10.78 -22.20
N TRP A 283 -20.47 10.67 -21.18
CA TRP A 283 -20.40 9.48 -20.32
C TRP A 283 -20.46 9.86 -18.84
N SER A 284 -21.65 9.71 -18.22
CA SER A 284 -21.83 9.77 -16.76
C SER A 284 -21.13 8.58 -16.08
N LYS A 285 -20.90 8.63 -14.76
CA LYS A 285 -20.40 7.46 -13.98
C LYS A 285 -21.22 6.18 -14.24
N GLU A 286 -22.51 6.31 -14.54
CA GLU A 286 -23.36 5.18 -14.92
C GLU A 286 -23.07 4.65 -16.34
N MET A 287 -22.80 5.54 -17.29
CA MET A 287 -22.36 5.13 -18.63
C MET A 287 -20.95 4.55 -18.62
N TRP A 288 -20.04 5.06 -17.79
CA TRP A 288 -18.72 4.44 -17.56
C TRP A 288 -18.86 3.02 -17.00
N ARG A 289 -19.78 2.79 -16.05
CA ARG A 289 -20.09 1.42 -15.61
C ARG A 289 -20.56 0.54 -16.77
N LYS A 290 -21.39 1.06 -17.67
CA LYS A 290 -21.83 0.32 -18.88
C LYS A 290 -20.67 0.06 -19.85
N PHE A 291 -19.76 1.02 -20.04
CA PHE A 291 -18.53 0.86 -20.86
C PHE A 291 -17.65 -0.28 -20.35
N LEU A 292 -17.32 -0.25 -19.06
CA LEU A 292 -16.42 -1.20 -18.41
C LEU A 292 -16.99 -2.63 -18.36
N HIS A 293 -18.30 -2.76 -18.51
CA HIS A 293 -19.01 -4.03 -18.53
C HIS A 293 -19.51 -4.45 -19.92
N ASP A 294 -19.16 -3.70 -20.98
CA ASP A 294 -19.49 -4.03 -22.36
C ASP A 294 -18.46 -5.01 -22.93
N ASP A 295 -18.93 -6.18 -23.38
CA ASP A 295 -18.09 -7.27 -23.88
C ASP A 295 -17.19 -6.88 -25.08
N ARG A 296 -17.52 -5.80 -25.82
CA ARG A 296 -16.71 -5.29 -26.94
C ARG A 296 -15.40 -4.64 -26.49
N TYR A 297 -15.37 -4.09 -25.27
CA TYR A 297 -14.21 -3.42 -24.68
C TYR A 297 -13.59 -4.26 -23.56
N ARG A 298 -13.91 -5.55 -23.49
CA ARG A 298 -13.38 -6.50 -22.50
C ARG A 298 -11.86 -6.69 -22.56
N THR A 299 -11.24 -6.30 -23.69
CA THR A 299 -9.78 -6.25 -23.88
C THR A 299 -9.18 -4.87 -23.56
N ALA A 300 -10.00 -3.83 -23.39
CA ALA A 300 -9.55 -2.56 -22.83
C ALA A 300 -9.06 -2.86 -21.42
N SER A 301 -7.74 -2.92 -21.30
CA SER A 301 -7.10 -3.30 -20.07
C SER A 301 -7.25 -2.12 -19.13
N TYR A 302 -7.92 -2.34 -17.99
CA TYR A 302 -7.73 -1.52 -16.81
C TYR A 302 -6.23 -1.61 -16.45
N LEU A 303 -5.42 -0.79 -17.12
CA LEU A 303 -4.03 -0.57 -16.79
C LEU A 303 -4.05 0.32 -15.56
N LYS A 304 -4.32 -0.36 -14.45
CA LYS A 304 -4.10 0.15 -13.12
C LYS A 304 -2.59 0.36 -13.00
N THR A 305 -2.12 1.55 -13.32
CA THR A 305 -0.90 2.11 -12.73
C THR A 305 -1.20 2.69 -11.35
N ASP A 306 -2.07 2.02 -10.57
CA ASP A 306 -1.69 1.74 -9.18
C ASP A 306 -0.28 1.14 -9.28
N PRO A 307 0.70 1.56 -8.46
CA PRO A 307 2.08 1.11 -8.58
C PRO A 307 2.24 -0.40 -8.50
N TYR A 308 1.15 -1.18 -8.46
CA TYR A 308 1.12 -2.61 -8.40
C TYR A 308 0.29 -3.39 -9.45
N THR A 309 0.87 -3.61 -10.64
CA THR A 309 0.51 -4.73 -11.53
C THR A 309 1.73 -5.33 -12.27
N LYS A 310 2.19 -6.49 -11.79
CA LYS A 310 2.51 -7.68 -12.59
C LYS A 310 1.93 -8.85 -11.81
#